data_AF-A0AAW6PNT5-F1
#
_entry.id   AF-A0AAW6PNT5-F1
#
_cell.length_a   1.000
_cell.length_b   1.000
_cell.length_c   1.000
_cell.angle_alpha   90.00
_cell.angle_beta   90.00
_cell.angle_gamma   90.00
#
_symmetry.space_group_name_H-M   'P 1'
#
loop_
_entity.id
_entity.type
_entity.pdbx_description
1 polymer ?
#
loop_
_entity_poly.entity_id
_entity_poly.type
_entity_poly.pdbx_seq_one_letter_code
_entity_poly.pdbx_strand_id
1 'polypeptide(L)'
;MRKEAPKQQRGAAQLKATIARINAALQVLQERAEPFKNISQLAEEVARICHLDRSLLLKRGKSYRECLDRYPELLGDGNKSLTPYNVDIDPMHPVMIRNTQLEEENAKLRNIIEDLSNRPMKAARFQEAAAKAEDVPKYQRDYEVTCQLVDRILDHKRAIRIINDTLTDVSDVSGIPKPIADSKLIAPYVKWKNSHA
;
A
#
# COMPACT_ATOMS: atom_id res chain seq x y z
N MET A 1 29.24 14.96 -14.56
CA MET A 1 28.71 13.61 -14.90
C MET A 1 28.46 12.85 -13.62
N ARG A 2 27.32 12.16 -13.49
CA ARG A 2 26.99 11.26 -12.36
C ARG A 2 27.65 9.89 -12.53
N LYS A 3 28.03 9.21 -11.44
CA LYS A 3 28.41 7.79 -11.42
C LYS A 3 28.01 7.12 -10.10
N GLU A 4 26.86 6.46 -10.15
CA GLU A 4 26.25 5.68 -9.08
C GLU A 4 25.83 4.29 -9.63
N ALA A 5 25.90 3.16 -8.93
CA ALA A 5 26.65 2.80 -7.71
C ALA A 5 26.94 1.26 -7.72
N PRO A 6 28.05 0.76 -7.15
CA PRO A 6 28.55 -0.61 -7.40
C PRO A 6 27.73 -1.76 -6.76
N LYS A 7 26.60 -1.47 -6.10
CA LYS A 7 25.83 -2.47 -5.36
C LYS A 7 24.93 -3.35 -6.23
N GLN A 8 24.43 -2.87 -7.37
CA GLN A 8 23.47 -3.61 -8.21
C GLN A 8 24.07 -4.83 -8.92
N GLN A 9 25.34 -4.77 -9.36
CA GLN A 9 25.97 -5.84 -10.14
C GLN A 9 26.18 -7.14 -9.35
N ARG A 10 26.46 -7.05 -8.03
CA ARG A 10 26.69 -8.23 -7.17
C ARG A 10 25.43 -9.10 -7.03
N GLY A 11 24.26 -8.48 -6.88
CA GLY A 11 22.99 -9.19 -6.78
C GLY A 11 22.63 -9.97 -8.04
N ALA A 12 22.83 -9.36 -9.22
CA ALA A 12 22.57 -10.02 -10.50
C ALA A 12 23.50 -11.22 -10.75
N ALA A 13 24.79 -11.11 -10.39
CA ALA A 13 25.75 -12.20 -10.50
C ALA A 13 25.39 -13.39 -9.57
N GLN A 14 25.01 -13.10 -8.32
CA GLN A 14 24.61 -14.11 -7.34
C GLN A 14 23.29 -14.82 -7.71
N LEU A 15 22.33 -14.08 -8.29
CA LEU A 15 21.11 -14.63 -8.87
C LEU A 15 21.43 -15.59 -10.02
N LYS A 16 22.27 -15.17 -10.98
CA LYS A 16 22.68 -16.00 -12.12
C LYS A 16 23.40 -17.28 -11.68
N ALA A 17 24.31 -17.20 -10.70
CA ALA A 17 25.00 -18.36 -10.14
C ALA A 17 24.04 -19.32 -9.41
N THR A 18 22.99 -18.81 -8.77
CA THR A 18 21.98 -19.64 -8.09
C THR A 18 21.04 -20.33 -9.07
N ILE A 19 20.60 -19.63 -10.14
CA ILE A 19 19.86 -20.22 -11.26
C ILE A 19 20.69 -21.32 -11.95
N ALA A 20 21.99 -21.10 -12.16
CA ALA A 20 22.87 -22.11 -12.76
C ALA A 20 22.96 -23.40 -11.90
N ARG A 21 23.07 -23.26 -10.57
CA ARG A 21 23.06 -24.42 -9.65
C ARG A 21 21.72 -25.18 -9.68
N ILE A 22 20.60 -24.46 -9.73
CA ILE A 22 19.26 -25.05 -9.84
C ILE A 22 19.12 -25.86 -11.14
N ASN A 23 19.56 -25.31 -12.28
CA ASN A 23 19.49 -26.01 -13.56
C ASN A 23 20.41 -27.24 -13.60
N ALA A 24 21.62 -27.16 -13.03
CA ALA A 24 22.52 -28.32 -12.92
C ALA A 24 21.93 -29.43 -12.04
N ALA A 25 21.27 -29.08 -10.92
CA ALA A 25 20.56 -30.04 -10.08
C ALA A 25 19.40 -30.71 -10.84
N LEU A 26 18.63 -29.95 -11.64
CA LEU A 26 17.53 -30.47 -12.45
C LEU A 26 18.03 -31.43 -13.55
N GLN A 27 19.17 -31.14 -14.20
CA GLN A 27 19.79 -32.05 -15.16
C GLN A 27 20.21 -33.38 -14.52
N VAL A 28 20.88 -33.33 -13.35
CA VAL A 28 21.26 -34.55 -12.60
C VAL A 28 20.05 -35.35 -12.12
N LEU A 29 18.91 -34.69 -11.84
CA LEU A 29 17.65 -35.38 -11.54
C LEU A 29 17.02 -36.01 -12.79
N GLN A 30 17.18 -35.41 -13.97
CA GLN A 30 16.66 -35.93 -15.25
C GLN A 30 17.38 -37.23 -15.65
N GLU A 31 18.68 -37.31 -15.40
CA GLU A 31 19.49 -38.53 -15.60
C GLU A 31 19.11 -39.69 -14.66
N ARG A 32 18.43 -39.42 -13.53
CA ARG A 32 18.05 -40.44 -12.54
C ARG A 32 16.75 -41.18 -12.86
N ALA A 33 16.06 -40.80 -13.94
CA ALA A 33 14.90 -41.50 -14.54
C ALA A 33 13.64 -41.74 -13.66
N GLU A 34 13.67 -41.51 -12.34
CA GLU A 34 12.47 -41.56 -11.49
C GLU A 34 11.70 -40.23 -11.54
N PRO A 35 10.45 -40.23 -12.05
CA PRO A 35 9.65 -39.00 -12.12
C PRO A 35 9.00 -38.67 -10.77
N PHE A 36 8.96 -37.39 -10.42
CA PHE A 36 8.36 -36.90 -9.18
C PHE A 36 6.83 -36.82 -9.29
N LYS A 37 6.13 -37.18 -8.20
CA LYS A 37 4.65 -37.20 -8.14
C LYS A 37 4.03 -35.81 -8.22
N ASN A 38 4.75 -34.78 -7.79
CA ASN A 38 4.33 -33.39 -7.90
C ASN A 38 5.51 -32.42 -7.80
N ILE A 39 5.31 -31.18 -8.26
CA ILE A 39 6.32 -30.13 -8.24
C ILE A 39 6.77 -29.70 -6.83
N SER A 40 6.00 -30.05 -5.80
CA SER A 40 6.36 -29.79 -4.41
C SER A 40 7.49 -30.72 -3.94
N GLN A 41 7.50 -31.98 -4.38
CA GLN A 41 8.60 -32.94 -4.16
C GLN A 41 9.82 -32.60 -5.01
N LEU A 42 9.63 -32.24 -6.28
CA LEU A 42 10.72 -31.77 -7.14
C LEU A 42 11.43 -30.54 -6.52
N ALA A 43 10.65 -29.57 -6.01
CA ALA A 43 11.20 -28.40 -5.32
C ALA A 43 11.94 -28.77 -4.01
N GLU A 44 11.50 -29.80 -3.30
CA GLU A 44 12.14 -30.29 -2.07
C GLU A 44 13.50 -30.93 -2.36
N GLU A 45 13.61 -31.73 -3.42
CA GLU A 45 14.88 -32.32 -3.86
C GLU A 45 15.86 -31.28 -4.43
N VAL A 46 15.38 -30.35 -5.27
CA VAL A 46 16.21 -29.25 -5.78
C VAL A 46 16.68 -28.34 -4.65
N ALA A 47 15.83 -28.07 -3.65
CA ALA A 47 16.20 -27.34 -2.44
C ALA A 47 17.31 -28.05 -1.64
N ARG A 48 17.19 -29.38 -1.48
CA ARG A 48 18.18 -30.24 -0.81
C ARG A 48 19.54 -30.20 -1.53
N ILE A 49 19.56 -30.34 -2.85
CA ILE A 49 20.79 -30.33 -3.66
C ILE A 49 21.43 -28.92 -3.70
N CYS A 50 20.63 -27.86 -3.79
CA CYS A 50 21.15 -26.50 -3.96
C CYS A 50 21.43 -25.75 -2.65
N HIS A 51 21.09 -26.34 -1.49
CA HIS A 51 21.04 -25.70 -0.18
C HIS A 51 20.25 -24.38 -0.20
N LEU A 52 18.99 -24.46 -0.64
CA LEU A 52 18.05 -23.35 -0.73
C LEU A 52 16.77 -23.65 0.06
N ASP A 53 16.05 -22.62 0.49
CA ASP A 53 14.70 -22.78 1.02
C ASP A 53 13.73 -23.13 -0.13
N ARG A 54 13.02 -24.26 0.02
CA ARG A 54 11.93 -24.73 -0.85
C ARG A 54 10.88 -23.64 -1.14
N SER A 55 10.62 -22.73 -0.19
CA SER A 55 9.67 -21.63 -0.38
C SER A 55 10.04 -20.71 -1.55
N LEU A 56 11.34 -20.57 -1.85
CA LEU A 56 11.86 -19.74 -2.94
C LEU A 56 11.57 -20.35 -4.32
N LEU A 57 11.42 -21.67 -4.40
CA LEU A 57 11.13 -22.44 -5.61
C LEU A 57 9.62 -22.54 -5.89
N LEU A 58 8.78 -22.39 -4.86
CA LEU A 58 7.32 -22.49 -4.96
C LEU A 58 6.60 -21.12 -5.06
N LYS A 59 7.26 -20.00 -4.73
CA LYS A 59 6.66 -18.67 -4.78
C LYS A 59 6.45 -18.18 -6.22
N ARG A 60 5.18 -17.98 -6.61
CA ARG A 60 4.78 -17.40 -7.91
C ARG A 60 5.50 -16.07 -8.20
N GLY A 61 5.82 -15.84 -9.47
CA GLY A 61 6.42 -14.59 -9.95
C GLY A 61 7.92 -14.40 -9.61
N LYS A 62 8.64 -15.48 -9.31
CA LYS A 62 10.10 -15.45 -9.09
C LYS A 62 10.83 -16.38 -10.06
N SER A 63 11.98 -15.91 -10.56
CA SER A 63 12.80 -16.57 -11.60
C SER A 63 13.25 -18.00 -11.28
N TYR A 64 13.24 -18.42 -10.01
CA TYR A 64 13.58 -19.79 -9.63
C TYR A 64 12.45 -20.79 -9.92
N ARG A 65 11.19 -20.35 -9.89
CA ARG A 65 10.04 -21.19 -10.23
C ARG A 65 10.04 -21.55 -11.71
N GLU A 66 10.35 -20.55 -12.55
CA GLU A 66 10.57 -20.71 -14.00
C GLU A 66 11.69 -21.71 -14.36
N CYS A 67 12.56 -22.08 -13.42
CA CYS A 67 13.56 -23.12 -13.65
C CYS A 67 12.92 -24.52 -13.53
N LEU A 68 12.03 -24.74 -12.56
CA LEU A 68 11.30 -26.00 -12.41
C LEU A 68 10.34 -26.24 -13.58
N ASP A 69 9.62 -25.20 -14.00
CA ASP A 69 8.60 -25.29 -15.06
C ASP A 69 9.21 -25.60 -16.46
N ARG A 70 10.55 -25.57 -16.61
CA ARG A 70 11.27 -25.98 -17.84
C ARG A 70 11.56 -27.48 -17.94
N TYR A 71 11.38 -28.24 -16.87
CA TYR A 71 11.65 -29.68 -16.84
C TYR A 71 10.35 -30.46 -16.54
N PRO A 72 9.32 -30.39 -17.41
CA PRO A 72 8.05 -31.08 -17.19
C PRO A 72 8.21 -32.61 -17.18
N GLU A 73 9.24 -33.14 -17.86
CA GLU A 73 9.59 -34.56 -17.91
C GLU A 73 9.93 -35.14 -16.52
N LEU A 74 10.36 -34.30 -15.56
CA LEU A 74 10.59 -34.68 -14.17
C LEU A 74 9.29 -34.88 -13.38
N LEU A 75 8.12 -34.65 -13.97
CA LEU A 75 6.81 -34.78 -13.32
C LEU A 75 6.04 -35.94 -13.98
N GLY A 76 5.84 -37.03 -13.24
CA GLY A 76 5.33 -38.28 -13.80
C GLY A 76 3.84 -38.23 -14.11
N ASP A 77 3.47 -38.37 -15.40
CA ASP A 77 2.11 -38.43 -15.96
C ASP A 77 1.06 -37.41 -15.44
N GLY A 78 1.53 -36.36 -14.74
CA GLY A 78 0.79 -35.14 -14.45
C GLY A 78 0.59 -34.24 -15.66
N ASN A 79 0.83 -34.75 -16.88
CA ASN A 79 0.63 -34.06 -18.15
C ASN A 79 -0.81 -34.21 -18.69
N LYS A 80 -1.70 -34.90 -17.97
CA LYS A 80 -3.08 -34.38 -17.89
C LYS A 80 -2.97 -33.01 -17.26
N SER A 81 -3.29 -31.96 -18.01
CA SER A 81 -3.40 -30.60 -17.47
C SER A 81 -4.42 -30.59 -16.34
N LEU A 82 -3.93 -30.81 -15.11
CA LEU A 82 -4.66 -30.52 -13.89
C LEU A 82 -4.78 -29.00 -13.87
N THR A 83 -5.89 -28.53 -14.44
CA THR A 83 -6.40 -27.17 -14.26
C THR A 83 -6.20 -26.81 -12.79
N PRO A 84 -5.26 -25.91 -12.49
CA PRO A 84 -4.77 -25.81 -11.13
C PRO A 84 -5.89 -25.21 -10.29
N TYR A 85 -6.43 -26.04 -9.39
CA TYR A 85 -7.55 -25.76 -8.50
C TYR A 85 -8.95 -25.72 -9.20
N ASN A 86 -9.43 -26.89 -9.63
CA ASN A 86 -10.78 -27.33 -9.23
C ASN A 86 -10.73 -27.91 -7.80
N VAL A 87 -10.27 -27.09 -6.87
CA VAL A 87 -10.83 -27.11 -5.52
C VAL A 87 -11.95 -26.09 -5.63
N ASP A 88 -13.16 -26.43 -5.22
CA ASP A 88 -14.20 -25.42 -5.03
C ASP A 88 -13.67 -24.42 -4.00
N ILE A 89 -13.10 -23.32 -4.48
CA ILE A 89 -12.75 -22.17 -3.65
C ILE A 89 -14.11 -21.69 -3.18
N ASP A 90 -14.43 -21.98 -1.93
CA ASP A 90 -15.64 -21.50 -1.27
C ASP A 90 -15.83 -20.04 -1.70
N PRO A 91 -16.95 -19.65 -2.33
CA PRO A 91 -17.16 -18.28 -2.77
C PRO A 91 -17.09 -17.28 -1.61
N MET A 92 -17.19 -17.74 -0.36
CA MET A 92 -16.90 -16.96 0.84
C MET A 92 -15.40 -16.77 1.14
N HIS A 93 -14.48 -17.58 0.64
CA HIS A 93 -13.04 -17.48 0.98
C HIS A 93 -12.40 -16.10 0.63
N PRO A 94 -12.67 -15.48 -0.54
CA PRO A 94 -12.25 -14.10 -0.79
C PRO A 94 -12.91 -13.08 0.15
N VAL A 95 -14.17 -13.33 0.56
CA VAL A 95 -14.90 -12.51 1.53
C VAL A 95 -14.30 -12.65 2.92
N MET A 96 -13.89 -13.85 3.33
CA MET A 96 -13.21 -14.12 4.61
C MET A 96 -11.86 -13.40 4.68
N ILE A 97 -11.02 -13.46 3.62
CA ILE A 97 -9.76 -12.70 3.55
C ILE A 97 -10.02 -11.20 3.67
N ARG A 98 -11.07 -10.68 3.01
CA ARG A 98 -11.42 -9.27 3.11
C ARG A 98 -11.96 -8.92 4.50
N ASN A 99 -12.73 -9.80 5.13
CA ASN A 99 -13.26 -9.60 6.47
C ASN A 99 -12.15 -9.62 7.52
N THR A 100 -11.17 -10.53 7.45
CA THR A 100 -10.03 -10.51 8.40
C THR A 100 -9.18 -9.26 8.23
N GLN A 101 -8.97 -8.78 7.00
CA GLN A 101 -8.32 -7.48 6.76
C GLN A 101 -9.13 -6.31 7.34
N LEU A 102 -10.45 -6.31 7.17
CA LEU A 102 -11.34 -5.30 7.76
C LEU A 102 -11.44 -5.41 9.29
N GLU A 103 -11.29 -6.60 9.88
CA GLU A 103 -11.21 -6.82 11.32
C GLU A 103 -9.90 -6.28 11.88
N GLU A 104 -8.76 -6.50 11.20
CA GLU A 104 -7.49 -5.88 11.56
C GLU A 104 -7.53 -4.34 11.48
N GLU A 105 -8.19 -3.77 10.46
CA GLU A 105 -8.38 -2.32 10.35
C GLU A 105 -9.34 -1.80 11.43
N ASN A 106 -10.44 -2.50 11.72
CA ASN A 106 -11.32 -2.16 12.84
C ASN A 106 -10.62 -2.26 14.19
N ALA A 107 -9.73 -3.22 14.40
CA ALA A 107 -8.92 -3.32 15.62
C ALA A 107 -7.96 -2.12 15.76
N LYS A 108 -7.30 -1.72 14.66
CA LYS A 108 -6.47 -0.50 14.62
C LYS A 108 -7.29 0.75 14.91
N LEU A 109 -8.48 0.91 14.31
CA LEU A 109 -9.37 2.04 14.56
C LEU A 109 -9.90 2.07 15.99
N ARG A 110 -10.25 0.91 16.57
CA ARG A 110 -10.64 0.80 17.99
C ARG A 110 -9.49 1.21 18.91
N ASN A 111 -8.27 0.73 18.68
CA ASN A 111 -7.09 1.14 19.46
C ASN A 111 -6.82 2.64 19.33
N ILE A 112 -7.02 3.25 18.15
CA ILE A 112 -6.87 4.70 17.96
C ILE A 112 -7.96 5.47 18.71
N ILE A 113 -9.22 5.01 18.67
CA ILE A 113 -10.33 5.63 19.41
C ILE A 113 -10.10 5.49 20.92
N GLU A 114 -9.61 4.33 21.37
CA GLU A 114 -9.27 4.07 22.77
C GLU A 114 -8.09 4.92 23.24
N ASP A 115 -7.02 5.06 22.47
CA ASP A 115 -5.90 5.98 22.77
C ASP A 115 -6.35 7.45 22.82
N LEU A 116 -7.22 7.87 21.88
CA LEU A 116 -7.79 9.22 21.87
C LEU A 116 -8.77 9.46 23.04
N SER A 117 -9.49 8.44 23.50
CA SER A 117 -10.43 8.49 24.63
C SER A 117 -9.73 8.41 25.98
N ASN A 118 -8.65 7.63 26.08
CA ASN A 118 -7.83 7.48 27.28
C ASN A 118 -6.80 8.59 27.43
N ARG A 119 -6.55 9.38 26.37
CA ARG A 119 -5.79 10.62 26.45
C ARG A 119 -6.48 11.57 27.44
N PRO A 120 -5.87 11.89 28.60
CA PRO A 120 -6.48 12.85 29.50
C PRO A 120 -6.57 14.20 28.79
N MET A 121 -7.72 14.86 28.92
CA MET A 121 -8.10 16.11 28.23
C MET A 121 -7.28 17.33 28.70
N LYS A 122 -5.95 17.26 28.65
CA LYS A 122 -5.01 18.34 29.02
C LYS A 122 -4.98 19.50 28.01
N ALA A 123 -5.81 19.46 26.98
CA ALA A 123 -6.07 20.60 26.08
C ALA A 123 -7.29 21.44 26.48
N ALA A 124 -8.13 20.98 27.42
CA ALA A 124 -9.38 21.66 27.80
C ALA A 124 -9.25 22.58 29.05
N ARG A 125 -8.04 23.08 29.34
CA ARG A 125 -7.76 23.99 30.48
C ARG A 125 -6.94 25.24 30.10
N PHE A 126 -7.11 25.75 28.88
CA PHE A 126 -6.48 26.99 28.41
C PHE A 126 -7.48 28.02 27.84
N GLN A 127 -8.74 27.99 28.31
CA GLN A 127 -9.78 28.94 27.89
C GLN A 127 -10.53 29.67 29.01
N GLU A 128 -10.06 29.57 30.26
CA GLU A 128 -10.50 30.47 31.34
C GLU A 128 -9.28 31.16 31.96
N ALA A 129 -9.44 32.47 32.22
CA ALA A 129 -8.45 33.38 32.82
C ALA A 129 -7.17 33.72 32.03
N ALA A 130 -7.31 34.56 31.00
CA ALA A 130 -6.37 35.68 30.76
C ALA A 130 -7.06 36.77 29.92
N ALA A 131 -7.63 37.77 30.60
CA ALA A 131 -8.20 38.92 29.91
C ALA A 131 -7.10 39.93 29.50
N LYS A 132 -7.16 40.34 28.23
CA LYS A 132 -6.55 41.56 27.64
C LYS A 132 -5.04 41.53 27.26
N ALA A 133 -4.84 41.83 25.98
CA ALA A 133 -3.74 42.61 25.39
C ALA A 133 -2.42 41.97 24.90
N GLU A 134 -2.13 40.67 25.11
CA GLU A 134 -0.91 40.04 24.54
C GLU A 134 -1.14 39.02 23.40
N ASP A 135 -2.38 38.60 23.12
CA ASP A 135 -2.68 37.40 22.31
C ASP A 135 -2.66 37.60 20.77
N VAL A 136 -2.35 38.81 20.31
CA VAL A 136 -2.34 39.17 18.86
C VAL A 136 -1.41 38.27 18.02
N PRO A 137 -0.16 37.96 18.43
CA PRO A 137 0.74 37.14 17.62
C PRO A 137 0.26 35.69 17.46
N LYS A 138 -0.45 35.17 18.47
CA LYS A 138 -0.97 33.80 18.46
C LYS A 138 -2.19 33.69 17.56
N TYR A 139 -3.16 34.61 17.72
CA TYR A 139 -4.32 34.68 16.83
C TYR A 139 -3.90 34.85 15.36
N GLN A 140 -2.93 35.72 15.08
CA GLN A 140 -2.44 35.93 13.71
C GLN A 140 -1.79 34.65 13.14
N ARG A 141 -0.97 33.94 13.92
CA ARG A 141 -0.36 32.68 13.49
C ARG A 141 -1.40 31.59 13.24
N ASP A 142 -2.38 31.44 14.13
CA ASP A 142 -3.44 30.44 13.99
C ASP A 142 -4.35 30.76 12.79
N TYR A 143 -4.59 32.04 12.51
CA TYR A 143 -5.27 32.53 11.30
C TYR A 143 -4.48 32.22 10.01
N GLU A 144 -3.18 32.50 9.97
CA GLU A 144 -2.30 32.18 8.83
C GLU A 144 -2.24 30.67 8.55
N VAL A 145 -2.06 29.85 9.58
CA VAL A 145 -2.06 28.37 9.47
C VAL A 145 -3.41 27.86 8.97
N THR A 146 -4.52 28.43 9.44
CA THR A 146 -5.86 28.08 8.97
C THR A 146 -6.04 28.43 7.49
N CYS A 147 -5.59 29.60 7.05
CA CYS A 147 -5.70 30.00 5.64
C CYS A 147 -4.83 29.13 4.73
N GLN A 148 -3.60 28.77 5.14
CA GLN A 148 -2.75 27.82 4.41
C GLN A 148 -3.38 26.41 4.32
N LEU A 149 -4.09 25.97 5.36
CA LEU A 149 -4.80 24.69 5.35
C LEU A 149 -5.97 24.71 4.36
N VAL A 150 -6.75 25.80 4.32
CA VAL A 150 -7.83 25.98 3.34
C VAL A 150 -7.26 25.95 1.92
N ASP A 151 -6.15 26.66 1.66
CA ASP A 151 -5.49 26.69 0.35
C ASP A 151 -5.10 25.28 -0.14
N ARG A 152 -4.44 24.49 0.74
CA ARG A 152 -4.11 23.08 0.46
C ARG A 152 -5.35 22.23 0.19
N ILE A 153 -6.45 22.44 0.90
CA ILE A 153 -7.70 21.68 0.68
C ILE A 153 -8.26 21.97 -0.73
N LEU A 154 -8.24 23.23 -1.18
CA LEU A 154 -8.72 23.62 -2.50
C LEU A 154 -7.82 23.08 -3.63
N ASP A 155 -6.50 23.06 -3.44
CA ASP A 155 -5.55 22.45 -4.38
C ASP A 155 -5.81 20.94 -4.59
N HIS A 156 -6.10 20.22 -3.50
CA HIS A 156 -6.38 18.78 -3.54
C HIS A 156 -7.79 18.48 -4.05
N LYS A 157 -8.79 19.32 -3.71
CA LYS A 157 -10.19 19.18 -4.15
C LYS A 157 -10.54 20.23 -5.20
N ARG A 158 -10.03 20.08 -6.42
CA ARG A 158 -10.26 20.97 -7.60
C ARG A 158 -11.73 21.20 -8.01
N ALA A 159 -12.65 20.41 -7.48
CA ALA A 159 -14.09 20.58 -7.64
C ALA A 159 -14.71 21.54 -6.62
N ILE A 160 -14.03 21.83 -5.51
CA ILE A 160 -14.40 22.91 -4.61
C ILE A 160 -13.74 24.18 -5.11
N ARG A 161 -14.55 25.21 -5.37
CA ARG A 161 -14.11 26.50 -5.93
C ARG A 161 -14.77 27.66 -5.21
N ILE A 162 -14.19 28.84 -5.34
CA ILE A 162 -14.83 30.09 -4.92
C ILE A 162 -15.60 30.64 -6.12
N ILE A 163 -16.91 30.77 -5.97
CA ILE A 163 -17.83 31.28 -7.01
C ILE A 163 -18.77 32.28 -6.32
N ASN A 164 -18.86 33.50 -6.87
CA ASN A 164 -19.68 34.59 -6.32
C ASN A 164 -19.44 34.82 -4.81
N ASP A 165 -18.17 34.88 -4.41
CA ASP A 165 -17.72 34.98 -3.02
C ASP A 165 -18.21 33.86 -2.08
N THR A 166 -18.71 32.73 -2.59
CA THR A 166 -19.10 31.56 -1.79
C THR A 166 -18.18 30.37 -2.08
N LEU A 167 -18.03 29.46 -1.12
CA LEU A 167 -17.35 28.19 -1.38
C LEU A 167 -18.36 27.20 -1.94
N THR A 168 -18.13 26.70 -3.15
CA THR A 168 -19.07 25.86 -3.89
C THR A 168 -18.41 24.57 -4.33
N ASP A 169 -19.06 23.43 -4.08
CA ASP A 169 -18.68 22.14 -4.69
C ASP A 169 -19.36 21.99 -6.06
N VAL A 170 -18.58 21.67 -7.09
CA VAL A 170 -19.08 21.35 -8.44
C VAL A 170 -18.90 19.86 -8.81
N SER A 171 -18.58 18.98 -7.85
CA SER A 171 -18.46 17.53 -8.09
C SER A 171 -19.75 16.73 -7.96
N ASP A 172 -20.88 17.35 -7.62
CA ASP A 172 -22.13 16.62 -7.40
C ASP A 172 -22.68 16.02 -8.72
N VAL A 173 -23.17 14.79 -8.63
CA VAL A 173 -23.72 13.99 -9.75
C VAL A 173 -24.96 14.67 -10.36
N SER A 174 -25.64 15.53 -9.58
CA SER A 174 -26.76 16.36 -10.04
C SER A 174 -26.37 17.45 -11.05
N GLY A 175 -25.09 17.82 -11.14
CA GLY A 175 -24.62 18.97 -11.90
C GLY A 175 -25.00 20.34 -11.29
N ILE A 176 -25.65 20.36 -10.12
CA ILE A 176 -26.04 21.59 -9.42
C ILE A 176 -24.91 21.98 -8.45
N PRO A 177 -24.31 23.18 -8.59
CA PRO A 177 -23.26 23.64 -7.67
C PRO A 177 -23.80 23.78 -6.25
N LYS A 178 -23.17 23.10 -5.27
CA LYS A 178 -23.63 23.07 -3.88
C LYS A 178 -22.81 24.03 -3.01
N PRO A 179 -23.42 25.05 -2.37
CA PRO A 179 -22.69 25.92 -1.45
C PRO A 179 -22.29 25.13 -0.18
N ILE A 180 -21.00 25.19 0.14
CA ILE A 180 -20.37 24.60 1.34
C ILE A 180 -20.24 25.67 2.43
N ALA A 181 -19.88 26.90 2.06
CA ALA A 181 -19.71 28.03 2.96
C ALA A 181 -20.20 29.33 2.30
N ASP A 182 -20.78 30.21 3.12
CA ASP A 182 -21.28 31.52 2.70
C ASP A 182 -20.16 32.55 2.57
N SER A 183 -20.50 33.73 2.02
CA SER A 183 -19.53 34.80 1.80
C SER A 183 -18.96 35.39 3.08
N LYS A 184 -19.71 35.35 4.18
CA LYS A 184 -19.23 35.82 5.49
C LYS A 184 -18.13 34.91 6.05
N LEU A 185 -18.28 33.59 5.91
CA LEU A 185 -17.33 32.63 6.45
C LEU A 185 -16.05 32.54 5.60
N ILE A 186 -16.12 32.77 4.28
CA ILE A 186 -14.93 32.72 3.41
C ILE A 186 -14.24 34.08 3.19
N ALA A 187 -14.89 35.22 3.43
CA ALA A 187 -14.28 36.54 3.29
C ALA A 187 -12.91 36.71 4.00
N PRO A 188 -12.66 36.17 5.21
CA PRO A 188 -11.35 36.23 5.83
C PRO A 188 -10.25 35.49 5.04
N TYR A 189 -10.57 34.35 4.43
CA TYR A 189 -9.64 33.60 3.57
C TYR A 189 -9.43 34.30 2.21
N VAL A 190 -10.49 34.83 1.59
CA VAL A 190 -10.38 35.59 0.32
C VAL A 190 -9.46 36.80 0.52
N LYS A 191 -9.64 37.54 1.61
CA LYS A 191 -8.80 38.70 1.96
C LYS A 191 -7.34 38.29 2.16
N TRP A 192 -7.07 37.17 2.85
CA TRP A 192 -5.72 36.63 3.03
C TRP A 192 -5.10 36.21 1.69
N LYS A 193 -5.84 35.48 0.84
CA LYS A 193 -5.36 35.02 -0.46
C LYS A 193 -4.99 36.20 -1.35
N ASN A 194 -5.83 37.24 -1.39
CA ASN A 194 -5.59 38.45 -2.16
C ASN A 194 -4.43 39.33 -1.63
N SER A 195 -3.98 39.12 -0.38
CA SER A 195 -2.80 39.82 0.17
C SER A 195 -1.51 39.01 0.08
N HIS A 196 -1.56 37.79 -0.47
CA HIS A 196 -0.41 36.87 -0.64
C HIS A 196 -0.26 36.36 -2.10
N ALA A 197 -1.03 36.93 -3.04
CA ALA A 197 -1.00 36.64 -4.47
C ALA A 197 -0.20 37.73 -5.24
#